data_AF-A0AAC9HKS8-F1
#
_entry.id   AF-A0AAC9HKS8-F1
#
_cell.length_a   1.000
_cell.length_b   1.000
_cell.length_c   1.000
_cell.angle_alpha   90.00
_cell.angle_beta   90.00
_cell.angle_gamma   90.00
#
_symmetry.space_group_name_H-M   'P 1'
#
loop_
_entity.id
_entity.type
_entity.pdbx_description
1 polymer ?
#
loop_
_entity_poly.entity_id
_entity_poly.type
_entity_poly.pdbx_seq_one_letter_code
_entity_poly.pdbx_strand_id
1 'polypeptide(L)'
;MNDPGTTGLLIAAGLTVVALLLLLYTGWARRGRSAAAREWMGNDFGSRTQDERMTVLGAPLLAVMCLCIALGILPTVGRYLMLVTFPIAALLFLPFLVVVLLPFVPLPNFVYPRWARPLRERNRQSETAIRAALRRRR
;
A
#
# COMPACT_ATOMS: atom_id res chain seq x y z
N MET A 1 32.48 4.84 -18.30
CA MET A 1 31.89 3.73 -17.52
C MET A 1 30.37 3.91 -17.43
N ASN A 2 29.67 3.81 -18.56
CA ASN A 2 28.21 3.79 -18.62
C ASN A 2 27.82 2.52 -19.37
N ASP A 3 28.03 1.37 -18.74
CA ASP A 3 27.62 0.10 -19.32
C ASP A 3 26.12 -0.06 -19.09
N PRO A 4 25.28 -0.07 -20.15
CA PRO A 4 23.83 -0.09 -20.00
C PRO A 4 23.33 -1.30 -19.17
N GLY A 5 24.05 -2.43 -19.24
CA GLY A 5 23.77 -3.61 -18.45
C GLY A 5 23.97 -3.42 -16.95
N THR A 6 25.06 -2.75 -16.55
CA THR A 6 25.36 -2.47 -15.14
C THR A 6 24.35 -1.48 -14.56
N THR A 7 23.97 -0.45 -15.31
CA THR A 7 22.92 0.50 -14.89
C THR A 7 21.57 -0.20 -14.71
N GLY A 8 21.18 -1.08 -15.63
CA GLY A 8 19.94 -1.86 -15.52
C GLY A 8 19.93 -2.76 -14.27
N LEU A 9 21.03 -3.45 -13.99
CA LEU A 9 21.15 -4.30 -12.80
C LEU A 9 21.06 -3.50 -11.49
N LEU A 10 21.67 -2.31 -11.42
CA LEU A 10 21.56 -1.44 -10.25
C LEU A 10 20.12 -0.97 -10.02
N ILE A 11 19.40 -0.61 -11.09
CA ILE A 11 17.97 -0.24 -11.01
C ILE A 11 17.13 -1.42 -10.53
N ALA A 12 17.34 -2.61 -11.10
CA ALA A 12 16.62 -3.82 -10.71
C ALA A 12 16.88 -4.20 -9.24
N ALA A 13 18.14 -4.09 -8.79
CA ALA A 13 18.52 -4.31 -7.40
C ALA A 13 17.83 -3.29 -6.46
N GLY A 14 17.88 -2.00 -6.81
CA GLY A 14 17.21 -0.94 -6.03
C GLY A 14 15.70 -1.16 -5.90
N LEU A 15 15.03 -1.47 -7.01
CA LEU A 15 13.59 -1.77 -7.01
C LEU A 15 13.25 -3.01 -6.18
N THR A 16 14.09 -4.04 -6.23
CA THR A 16 13.93 -5.25 -5.42
C THR A 16 14.05 -4.94 -3.93
N VAL A 17 15.05 -4.15 -3.54
CA VAL A 17 15.21 -3.72 -2.14
C VAL A 17 14.00 -2.91 -1.67
N VAL A 18 13.54 -1.95 -2.47
CA VAL A 18 12.33 -1.16 -2.16
C VAL A 18 11.11 -2.07 -1.98
N ALA A 19 10.90 -3.02 -2.88
CA ALA A 19 9.80 -3.96 -2.78
C ALA A 19 9.86 -4.81 -1.49
N LEU A 20 11.03 -5.33 -1.15
CA LEU A 20 11.22 -6.13 0.07
C LEU A 20 10.96 -5.30 1.33
N LEU A 21 11.44 -4.05 1.37
CA LEU A 21 11.18 -3.14 2.49
C LEU A 21 9.68 -2.87 2.65
N LEU A 22 8.95 -2.64 1.56
CA LEU A 22 7.50 -2.44 1.58
C LEU A 22 6.75 -3.70 2.05
N LEU A 23 7.17 -4.90 1.60
CA LEU A 23 6.57 -6.16 2.06
C LEU A 23 6.85 -6.43 3.54
N LEU A 24 8.08 -6.15 4.00
CA LEU A 24 8.44 -6.26 5.42
C LEU A 24 7.64 -5.27 6.27
N TYR A 25 7.55 -4.01 5.84
CA TYR A 25 6.75 -2.99 6.49
C TYR A 25 5.28 -3.40 6.57
N THR A 26 4.68 -3.81 5.46
CA THR A 26 3.25 -4.21 5.43
C THR A 26 2.99 -5.46 6.26
N GLY A 27 3.90 -6.43 6.24
CA GLY A 27 3.82 -7.61 7.10
C GLY A 27 3.90 -7.26 8.58
N TRP A 28 4.81 -6.37 8.96
CA TRP A 28 4.96 -5.87 10.33
C TRP A 28 3.72 -5.06 10.77
N ALA A 29 3.30 -4.10 9.96
CA ALA A 29 2.16 -3.24 10.23
C ALA A 29 0.86 -4.04 10.34
N ARG A 30 0.64 -5.01 9.43
CA ARG A 30 -0.53 -5.91 9.48
C ARG A 30 -0.50 -6.89 10.64
N ARG A 31 0.66 -7.21 11.22
CA ARG A 31 0.74 -8.01 12.46
C ARG A 31 0.30 -7.21 13.68
N GLY A 32 0.51 -5.89 13.70
CA GLY A 32 0.01 -5.00 14.76
C GLY A 32 0.48 -5.39 16.18
N ARG A 33 1.70 -5.92 16.34
CA ARG A 33 2.21 -6.38 17.65
C ARG A 33 2.67 -5.25 18.57
N SER A 34 3.00 -4.07 18.03
CA SER A 34 3.46 -2.90 18.79
C SER A 34 2.54 -1.69 18.55
N ALA A 35 2.64 -0.66 19.41
CA ALA A 35 1.91 0.60 19.23
C ALA A 35 2.27 1.28 17.91
N ALA A 36 3.57 1.35 17.58
CA ALA A 36 4.05 1.89 16.31
C ALA A 36 3.51 1.13 15.08
N ALA A 37 3.37 -0.21 15.17
CA ALA A 37 2.80 -1.01 14.08
C ALA A 37 1.31 -0.74 13.85
N ARG A 38 0.62 -0.11 14.80
CA ARG A 38 -0.81 0.24 14.71
C ARG A 38 -1.02 1.73 14.41
N GLU A 39 0.04 2.52 14.40
CA GLU A 39 -0.02 3.98 14.28
C GLU A 39 -0.70 4.45 12.97
N TRP A 40 -0.59 3.66 11.91
CA TRP A 40 -1.23 3.90 10.62
C TRP A 40 -2.77 3.88 10.68
N MET A 41 -3.37 3.27 11.71
CA MET A 41 -4.82 3.35 11.95
C MET A 41 -5.27 4.70 12.53
N GLY A 42 -4.31 5.55 12.92
CA GLY A 42 -4.57 6.83 13.55
C GLY A 42 -5.06 6.73 14.98
N ASN A 43 -5.30 7.91 15.54
CA ASN A 43 -5.77 8.14 16.91
C ASN A 43 -7.20 8.73 16.78
N ASP A 44 -7.96 8.82 17.87
CA ASP A 44 -9.35 9.35 17.86
C ASP A 44 -9.52 10.77 17.26
N PHE A 45 -8.42 11.46 16.93
CA PHE A 45 -8.37 12.80 16.36
C PHE A 45 -7.59 12.84 15.03
N GLY A 46 -8.30 12.58 13.93
CA GLY A 46 -7.80 12.85 12.57
C GLY A 46 -7.76 11.61 11.68
N SER A 47 -8.39 11.72 10.50
CA SER A 47 -8.43 10.63 9.54
C SER A 47 -7.06 10.46 8.85
N ARG A 48 -6.27 9.46 9.27
CA ARG A 48 -5.07 8.99 8.55
C ARG A 48 -5.45 8.09 7.36
N THR A 49 -6.44 8.52 6.58
CA THR A 49 -7.04 7.73 5.50
C THR A 49 -6.01 7.32 4.44
N GLN A 50 -4.99 8.16 4.20
CA GLN A 50 -3.92 7.87 3.25
C GLN A 50 -2.93 6.82 3.79
N ASP A 51 -2.54 6.91 5.06
CA ASP A 51 -1.67 5.91 5.71
C ASP A 51 -2.38 4.55 5.81
N GLU A 52 -3.69 4.57 6.08
CA GLU A 52 -4.56 3.39 6.06
C GLU A 52 -4.57 2.73 4.68
N ARG A 53 -4.82 3.52 3.62
CA ARG A 53 -4.82 3.02 2.23
C ARG A 53 -3.46 2.48 1.80
N MET A 54 -2.39 3.18 2.14
CA MET A 54 -1.04 2.74 1.83
C MET A 54 -0.68 1.45 2.56
N THR A 55 -0.99 1.34 3.85
CA THR A 55 -0.62 0.16 4.63
C THR A 55 -1.44 -1.07 4.24
N VAL A 56 -2.72 -0.87 3.89
CA VAL A 56 -3.63 -1.97 3.54
C VAL A 56 -3.43 -2.45 2.10
N LEU A 57 -3.32 -1.56 1.12
CA LEU A 57 -3.25 -1.96 -0.30
C LEU A 57 -2.15 -1.25 -1.10
N GLY A 58 -1.85 0.00 -0.80
CA GLY A 58 -0.89 0.78 -1.59
C GLY A 58 0.52 0.18 -1.59
N ALA A 59 1.13 -0.02 -0.42
CA ALA A 59 2.46 -0.56 -0.26
C ALA A 59 2.60 -2.00 -0.78
N PRO A 60 1.66 -2.95 -0.54
CA PRO A 60 1.71 -4.26 -1.17
C PRO A 60 1.64 -4.22 -2.70
N LEU A 61 0.74 -3.40 -3.26
CA LEU A 61 0.62 -3.25 -4.71
C LEU A 61 1.90 -2.63 -5.32
N LEU A 62 2.42 -1.57 -4.69
CA LEU A 62 3.64 -0.90 -5.13
C LEU A 62 4.85 -1.82 -5.05
N ALA A 63 4.95 -2.66 -4.01
CA ALA A 63 5.99 -3.68 -3.91
C ALA A 63 5.94 -4.67 -5.08
N VAL A 64 4.75 -5.20 -5.40
CA VAL A 64 4.60 -6.13 -6.53
C VAL A 64 4.92 -5.45 -7.87
N MET A 65 4.51 -4.20 -8.05
CA MET A 65 4.86 -3.41 -9.23
C MET A 65 6.38 -3.21 -9.35
N CYS A 66 7.07 -2.86 -8.26
CA CYS A 66 8.52 -2.73 -8.24
C CYS A 66 9.21 -4.06 -8.62
N LEU A 67 8.73 -5.20 -8.13
CA LEU A 67 9.25 -6.52 -8.52
C LEU A 67 8.99 -6.82 -10.00
N CYS A 68 7.81 -6.48 -10.52
CA CYS A 68 7.49 -6.67 -11.95
C CYS A 68 8.44 -5.88 -12.86
N ILE A 69 8.74 -4.64 -12.47
CA ILE A 69 9.69 -3.78 -13.21
C ILE A 69 11.12 -4.32 -13.07
N ALA A 70 11.55 -4.70 -11.86
CA ALA A 70 12.87 -5.28 -11.63
C ALA A 70 13.09 -6.52 -12.52
N LEU A 71 12.11 -7.42 -12.58
CA LEU A 71 12.14 -8.61 -13.44
C LEU A 71 12.21 -8.28 -14.93
N GLY A 72 11.54 -7.22 -15.39
CA GLY A 72 11.58 -6.79 -16.79
C GLY A 72 12.94 -6.21 -17.21
N ILE A 73 13.70 -5.66 -16.26
CA ILE A 73 15.01 -5.02 -16.50
C ILE A 73 16.16 -6.06 -16.54
N LEU A 74 15.94 -7.29 -16.05
CA LEU A 74 16.99 -8.31 -16.03
C LEU A 74 17.57 -8.59 -17.42
N PRO A 75 18.91 -8.64 -17.56
CA PRO A 75 19.54 -9.02 -18.81
C PRO A 75 19.15 -10.46 -19.17
N THR A 76 19.15 -10.78 -20.47
CA THR A 76 18.84 -12.11 -21.06
C THR A 76 17.38 -12.59 -20.99
N VAL A 77 16.72 -12.49 -19.84
CA VAL A 77 15.35 -13.02 -19.63
C VAL A 77 14.29 -11.94 -19.48
N GLY A 78 14.68 -10.68 -19.21
CA GLY A 78 13.76 -9.57 -18.96
C GLY A 78 12.75 -9.35 -20.08
N ARG A 79 13.18 -9.43 -21.35
CA ARG A 79 12.29 -9.21 -22.52
C ARG A 79 11.13 -10.22 -22.58
N TYR A 80 11.36 -11.46 -22.18
CA TYR A 80 10.32 -12.49 -22.09
C TYR A 80 9.46 -12.30 -20.85
N LEU A 81 10.08 -11.96 -19.72
CA LEU A 81 9.37 -11.66 -18.47
C LEU A 81 8.44 -10.45 -18.63
N MET A 82 8.83 -9.42 -19.38
CA MET A 82 8.02 -8.24 -19.63
C MET A 82 6.65 -8.58 -20.24
N LEU A 83 6.54 -9.62 -21.08
CA LEU A 83 5.27 -10.04 -21.66
C LEU A 83 4.23 -10.41 -20.59
N VAL A 84 4.68 -10.81 -19.40
CA VAL A 84 3.82 -11.21 -18.29
C VAL A 84 3.83 -10.14 -17.19
N THR A 85 5.00 -9.63 -16.82
CA THR A 85 5.15 -8.71 -15.69
C THR A 85 4.59 -7.32 -15.97
N PHE A 86 4.64 -6.82 -17.20
CA PHE A 86 4.08 -5.50 -17.54
C PHE A 86 2.55 -5.48 -17.51
N PRO A 87 1.84 -6.46 -18.11
CA PRO A 87 0.40 -6.56 -17.94
C PRO A 87 -0.02 -6.68 -16.47
N ILE A 88 0.69 -7.48 -15.66
CA ILE A 88 0.42 -7.58 -14.22
C ILE A 88 0.63 -6.21 -13.55
N ALA A 89 1.75 -5.54 -13.77
CA ALA A 89 2.02 -4.23 -13.19
C ALA A 89 0.96 -3.19 -13.60
N ALA A 90 0.53 -3.18 -14.86
CA ALA A 90 -0.52 -2.30 -15.36
C ALA A 90 -1.89 -2.60 -14.73
N LEU A 91 -2.24 -3.88 -14.61
CA LEU A 91 -3.46 -4.32 -13.93
C LEU A 91 -3.46 -3.96 -12.44
N LEU A 92 -2.30 -3.95 -11.78
CA LEU A 92 -2.15 -3.53 -10.38
C LEU A 92 -2.06 -2.02 -10.20
N PHE A 93 -1.64 -1.29 -11.24
CA PHE A 93 -1.57 0.17 -11.21
C PHE A 93 -2.94 0.82 -11.11
N LEU A 94 -3.94 0.30 -11.83
CA LEU A 94 -5.30 0.82 -11.78
C LEU A 94 -5.93 0.77 -10.37
N PRO A 95 -5.97 -0.38 -9.68
CA PRO A 95 -6.48 -0.44 -8.31
C PRO A 95 -5.59 0.34 -7.34
N PHE A 96 -4.27 0.42 -7.56
CA PHE A 96 -3.41 1.30 -6.76
C PHE A 96 -3.85 2.76 -6.89
N LEU A 97 -4.07 3.25 -8.12
CA LEU A 97 -4.49 4.62 -8.38
C LEU A 97 -5.86 4.91 -7.77
N VAL A 98 -6.84 4.02 -7.99
CA VAL A 98 -8.19 4.15 -7.43
C VAL A 98 -8.15 4.13 -5.89
N VAL A 99 -7.43 3.19 -5.29
CA VAL A 99 -7.42 3.02 -3.83
C VAL A 99 -6.58 4.09 -3.14
N VAL A 100 -5.48 4.55 -3.72
CA VAL A 100 -4.61 5.54 -3.06
C VAL A 100 -5.08 6.97 -3.36
N LEU A 101 -5.46 7.29 -4.60
CA LEU A 101 -5.77 8.66 -5.00
C LEU A 101 -7.24 9.05 -4.79
N LEU A 102 -8.19 8.10 -4.70
CA LEU A 102 -9.61 8.43 -4.51
C LEU A 102 -10.03 8.17 -3.05
N PRO A 103 -9.96 9.18 -2.15
CA PRO A 103 -10.26 9.03 -0.71
C PRO A 103 -11.75 8.69 -0.44
N PHE A 104 -12.60 8.82 -1.44
CA PHE A 104 -14.03 8.54 -1.36
C PHE A 104 -14.38 7.06 -1.51
N VAL A 105 -13.51 6.25 -2.15
CA VAL A 105 -13.79 4.83 -2.38
C VAL A 105 -13.58 4.06 -1.07
N PRO A 106 -14.62 3.49 -0.43
CA PRO A 106 -14.44 2.82 0.85
C PRO A 106 -13.65 1.52 0.65
N LEU A 107 -12.61 1.33 1.45
CA LEU A 107 -11.86 0.08 1.47
C LEU A 107 -12.69 -1.06 2.05
N PRO A 108 -12.74 -2.24 1.38
CA PRO A 108 -13.48 -3.39 1.85
C PRO A 108 -12.91 -3.95 3.16
N ASN A 109 -13.80 -4.36 4.08
CA ASN A 109 -13.39 -4.87 5.40
C ASN A 109 -12.55 -6.15 5.35
N PHE A 110 -12.67 -6.97 4.29
CA PHE A 110 -11.90 -8.21 4.18
C PHE A 110 -10.39 -7.98 4.00
N VAL A 111 -10.00 -6.83 3.45
CA VAL A 111 -8.59 -6.48 3.19
C VAL A 111 -7.86 -6.12 4.49
N TYR A 112 -8.60 -5.74 5.53
CA TYR A 112 -8.03 -5.38 6.81
C TYR A 112 -7.66 -6.61 7.64
N PRO A 113 -6.53 -6.54 8.38
CA PRO A 113 -6.19 -7.56 9.35
C PRO A 113 -7.25 -7.61 10.46
N ARG A 114 -7.44 -8.80 11.05
CA ARG A 114 -8.52 -9.06 12.02
C ARG A 114 -8.53 -8.08 13.19
N TRP A 115 -7.36 -7.67 13.68
CA TRP A 115 -7.24 -6.74 14.81
C TRP A 115 -7.65 -5.31 14.47
N ALA A 116 -7.53 -4.88 13.20
CA ALA A 116 -7.81 -3.50 12.78
C ALA A 116 -9.31 -3.23 12.55
N ARG A 117 -10.07 -4.29 12.25
CA ARG A 117 -11.54 -4.21 12.01
C ARG A 117 -12.31 -3.57 13.18
N PRO A 118 -12.16 -4.02 14.45
CA PRO A 118 -12.90 -3.42 15.56
C PRO A 118 -12.47 -1.96 15.85
N LEU A 119 -11.21 -1.60 15.62
CA LEU A 119 -10.71 -0.24 15.77
C LEU A 119 -11.37 0.72 14.76
N ARG A 120 -11.45 0.28 13.49
CA ARG A 120 -12.12 1.05 12.43
C ARG A 120 -13.60 1.30 12.75
N GLU A 121 -14.27 0.29 13.28
CA GLU A 121 -15.68 0.40 13.66
C GLU A 121 -15.88 1.40 14.80
N ARG A 122 -15.03 1.36 15.82
CA ARG A 122 -15.01 2.37 16.90
C ARG A 122 -14.78 3.78 16.37
N ASN A 123 -13.79 3.97 15.48
CA ASN A 123 -13.48 5.28 14.91
C ASN A 123 -14.68 5.84 14.11
N ARG A 124 -15.39 4.99 13.35
CA ARG A 124 -16.61 5.38 12.63
C ARG A 124 -17.76 5.76 13.56
N GLN A 125 -17.93 5.05 14.67
CA GLN A 125 -18.93 5.36 15.69
C GLN A 125 -18.63 6.70 16.38
N SER A 126 -17.36 6.95 16.73
CA SER A 126 -16.92 8.24 17.28
C SER A 126 -17.16 9.38 16.28
N GLU A 127 -16.80 9.18 15.00
CA GLU A 127 -16.99 10.20 13.96
C GLU A 127 -18.47 10.53 13.73
N THR A 128 -19.34 9.51 13.71
CA THR A 128 -20.80 9.71 13.57
C THR A 128 -21.40 10.40 14.79
N ALA A 129 -20.95 10.07 16.00
CA ALA A 129 -21.35 10.74 17.24
C ALA A 129 -20.93 12.22 17.25
N ILE A 130 -19.70 12.53 16.85
CA ILE A 130 -19.19 13.91 16.73
C ILE A 130 -19.99 14.69 15.69
N ARG A 131 -20.21 14.13 14.49
CA ARG A 131 -21.03 14.76 13.44
C ARG A 131 -22.46 15.02 13.91
N ALA A 132 -23.06 14.10 14.66
CA ALA A 132 -24.40 14.27 15.22
C ALA A 132 -24.44 15.39 16.28
N ALA A 133 -23.44 15.46 17.16
CA ALA A 133 -23.32 16.52 18.16
C ALA A 133 -23.15 17.91 17.51
N LEU A 134 -22.34 18.02 16.45
CA LEU A 134 -22.16 19.25 15.69
C LEU A 134 -23.45 19.70 15.00
N ARG A 135 -24.24 18.77 14.44
CA ARG A 135 -25.54 19.09 13.83
C ARG A 135 -26.57 19.61 14.83
N ARG A 136 -26.53 19.17 16.08
CA ARG A 136 -27.44 19.66 17.15
C ARG A 136 -27.09 21.06 17.66
N ARG A 137 -25.86 21.53 17.42
CA ARG A 137 -25.39 22.88 17.83
C ARG A 137 -25.56 23.94 16.74
N ARG A 138 -26.03 23.55 15.56
CA ARG A 138 -26.30 24.43 14.42
C ARG A 138 -27.80 24.65 14.29
#